data_AF-A0A4D9CSW3-F1
#
_entry.id   AF-A0A4D9CSW3-F1
#
_cell.length_a   1.000
_cell.length_b   1.000
_cell.length_c   1.000
_cell.angle_alpha   90.00
_cell.angle_beta   90.00
_cell.angle_gamma   90.00
#
_symmetry.space_group_name_H-M   'P 1'
#
loop_
_entity.id
_entity.type
_entity.pdbx_description
1 polymer ?
#
loop_
_entity_poly.entity_id
_entity_poly.type
_entity_poly.pdbx_seq_one_letter_code
_entity_poly.pdbx_strand_id
1 'polypeptide(L)'
;MLQAQDWDRATCGPEGQDADVEVVLGVLYNVSHDYDSAAAAFRQALVSRPRQGEGNREGARKGRREGGRGDAGGGCGVLAYLHLSALLLVFHSLPPFLPPSLPASDYSLWNKLGATLANSQRSDEALPAYHRALDLKPKYARGWLNLGISHANLGRYEEAARCYLRALRLNPEAGHMWGYLRVTFTSMERFDLVQLAGQQDPSLFEAEFGR
;
A
#
# COMPACT_ATOMS: atom_id res chain seq x y z
N MET A 1 -35.86 -29.00 16.33
CA MET A 1 -34.46 -28.99 16.77
C MET A 1 -33.60 -29.08 15.52
N LEU A 2 -33.13 -27.95 15.00
CA LEU A 2 -32.17 -27.93 13.89
C LEU A 2 -30.78 -28.05 14.52
N GLN A 3 -30.06 -29.13 14.18
CA GLN A 3 -28.68 -29.33 14.60
C GLN A 3 -27.78 -28.36 13.84
N ALA A 4 -26.93 -27.65 14.59
CA ALA A 4 -25.82 -26.87 14.07
C ALA A 4 -24.69 -27.83 13.68
N GLN A 5 -24.56 -28.09 12.39
CA GLN A 5 -23.39 -28.70 11.75
C GLN A 5 -23.49 -28.35 10.26
N ASP A 6 -22.36 -28.05 9.63
CA ASP A 6 -22.19 -27.69 8.21
C ASP A 6 -22.18 -26.20 7.83
N TRP A 7 -21.54 -25.34 8.63
CA TRP A 7 -20.99 -24.05 8.15
C TRP A 7 -19.53 -24.13 7.66
N ASP A 8 -18.88 -25.30 7.77
CA ASP A 8 -17.43 -25.44 7.54
C ASP A 8 -17.01 -25.76 6.09
N ARG A 9 -17.92 -25.74 5.11
CA ARG A 9 -17.54 -26.04 3.71
C ARG A 9 -18.26 -25.15 2.68
N ALA A 10 -18.02 -23.85 2.78
CA ALA A 10 -18.24 -22.93 1.66
C ALA A 10 -16.94 -22.16 1.36
N THR A 11 -16.11 -22.78 0.51
CA THR A 11 -15.14 -22.13 -0.40
C THR A 11 -14.27 -21.00 0.15
N CYS A 12 -13.18 -21.35 0.83
CA CYS A 12 -11.94 -20.56 0.78
C CYS A 12 -10.84 -21.50 0.28
N GLY A 13 -10.44 -21.37 -0.98
CA GLY A 13 -9.26 -22.06 -1.51
C GLY A 13 -7.99 -21.57 -0.79
N PRO A 14 -6.88 -22.33 -0.80
CA PRO A 14 -5.66 -21.98 -0.08
C PRO A 14 -4.80 -20.89 -0.77
N GLU A 15 -5.40 -20.10 -1.66
CA GLU A 15 -4.70 -19.12 -2.49
C GLU A 15 -5.39 -17.76 -2.36
N GLY A 16 -4.76 -16.85 -1.60
CA GLY A 16 -5.19 -15.46 -1.45
C GLY A 16 -5.89 -15.17 -0.13
N GLN A 17 -5.12 -14.98 0.94
CA GLN A 17 -5.51 -13.95 1.90
C GLN A 17 -5.58 -12.63 1.13
N ASP A 18 -6.80 -12.18 0.89
CA ASP A 18 -7.10 -11.02 0.06
C ASP A 18 -6.32 -9.83 0.61
N ALA A 19 -5.42 -9.25 -0.18
CA ALA A 19 -4.51 -8.18 0.26
C ALA A 19 -5.28 -7.05 0.96
N ASP A 20 -6.52 -6.82 0.51
CA ASP A 20 -7.41 -5.80 1.06
C ASP A 20 -7.87 -6.14 2.49
N VAL A 21 -8.06 -7.41 2.85
CA VAL A 21 -8.31 -7.85 4.23
C VAL A 21 -7.12 -7.51 5.13
N GLU A 22 -5.90 -7.82 4.67
CA GLU A 22 -4.68 -7.51 5.42
C GLU A 22 -4.44 -6.00 5.57
N VAL A 23 -4.80 -5.20 4.55
CA VAL A 23 -4.79 -3.74 4.69
C VAL A 23 -5.76 -3.28 5.78
N VAL A 24 -6.97 -3.83 5.82
CA VAL A 24 -7.99 -3.47 6.83
C VAL A 24 -7.52 -3.89 8.22
N LEU A 25 -7.02 -5.11 8.40
CA LEU A 25 -6.43 -5.60 9.65
C LEU A 25 -5.31 -4.68 10.12
N GLY A 26 -4.37 -4.33 9.23
CA GLY A 26 -3.28 -3.43 9.57
C GLY A 26 -3.76 -2.05 10.06
N VAL A 27 -4.84 -1.53 9.49
CA VAL A 27 -5.46 -0.27 9.96
C VAL A 27 -6.10 -0.44 11.32
N LEU A 28 -6.83 -1.54 11.56
CA LEU A 28 -7.49 -1.81 12.86
C LEU A 28 -6.45 -1.96 13.98
N TYR A 29 -5.40 -2.75 13.75
CA TYR A 29 -4.32 -2.93 14.73
C TYR A 29 -3.62 -1.61 15.07
N ASN A 30 -3.38 -0.74 14.07
CA ASN A 30 -2.85 0.61 14.31
C ASN A 30 -3.74 1.45 15.23
N VAL A 31 -5.07 1.40 15.04
CA VAL A 31 -6.03 2.11 15.90
C VAL A 31 -5.98 1.57 17.33
N SER A 32 -5.78 0.26 17.48
CA SER A 32 -5.60 -0.40 18.77
C SER A 32 -4.19 -0.29 19.36
N HIS A 33 -3.27 0.42 18.69
CA HIS A 33 -1.85 0.56 19.09
C HIS A 33 -1.07 -0.78 19.14
N ASP A 34 -1.58 -1.83 18.48
CA ASP A 34 -0.85 -3.08 18.27
C ASP A 34 -0.01 -2.95 16.99
N TYR A 35 1.12 -2.28 17.11
CA TYR A 35 1.94 -1.93 15.95
C TYR A 35 2.66 -3.13 15.31
N ASP A 36 2.94 -4.18 16.08
CA ASP A 36 3.59 -5.38 15.54
C ASP A 36 2.62 -6.18 14.66
N SER A 37 1.39 -6.39 15.11
CA SER A 37 0.33 -7.00 14.30
C SER A 37 0.00 -6.13 13.09
N ALA A 38 -0.04 -4.80 13.25
CA ALA A 38 -0.26 -3.88 12.14
C ALA A 38 0.84 -3.99 11.07
N ALA A 39 2.11 -4.02 11.48
CA ALA A 39 3.24 -4.15 10.57
C ALA A 39 3.26 -5.51 9.88
N ALA A 40 2.89 -6.59 10.59
CA ALA A 40 2.76 -7.92 10.01
C ALA A 40 1.68 -7.96 8.91
N ALA A 41 0.50 -7.43 9.19
CA ALA A 41 -0.60 -7.36 8.23
C ALA A 41 -0.23 -6.54 6.99
N PHE A 42 0.39 -5.36 7.14
CA PHE A 42 0.85 -4.59 5.98
C PHE A 42 1.94 -5.29 5.17
N ARG A 43 2.84 -6.05 5.80
CA ARG A 43 3.82 -6.88 5.08
C ARG A 43 3.14 -8.03 4.32
N GLN A 44 2.13 -8.67 4.92
CA GLN A 44 1.36 -9.71 4.25
C GLN A 44 0.60 -9.15 3.03
N ALA A 45 -0.04 -7.99 3.17
CA ALA A 45 -0.69 -7.28 2.08
C ALA A 45 0.26 -6.94 0.92
N LEU A 46 1.54 -6.65 1.22
CA LEU A 46 2.56 -6.39 0.21
C LEU A 46 3.01 -7.65 -0.54
N VAL A 47 2.98 -8.83 0.12
CA VAL A 47 3.33 -10.12 -0.48
C VAL A 47 2.18 -10.67 -1.32
N SER A 48 0.93 -10.49 -0.88
CA SER A 48 -0.24 -11.02 -1.56
C SER A 48 -0.66 -10.23 -2.80
N ARG A 49 -0.12 -9.00 -3.00
CA ARG A 49 -0.27 -8.28 -4.27
C ARG A 49 0.78 -8.75 -5.27
N PRO A 50 0.40 -9.46 -6.34
CA PRO A 50 1.35 -9.86 -7.36
C PRO A 50 1.98 -8.61 -7.97
N ARG A 51 3.32 -8.60 -8.07
CA ARG A 51 4.06 -7.56 -8.79
C ARG A 51 3.46 -7.41 -10.18
N GLN A 52 2.86 -6.26 -10.47
CA GLN A 52 2.53 -5.86 -11.83
C GLN A 52 3.84 -5.87 -12.65
N GLY A 53 4.11 -6.95 -13.39
CA GLY A 53 5.32 -7.08 -14.22
C GLY A 53 5.94 -8.47 -14.40
N GLU A 54 5.52 -9.52 -13.67
CA GLU A 54 6.08 -10.88 -13.85
C GLU A 54 5.14 -11.87 -14.57
N GLY A 55 4.08 -11.38 -15.21
CA GLY A 55 3.31 -12.18 -16.15
C GLY A 55 4.00 -12.22 -17.52
N ASN A 56 5.00 -13.10 -17.72
CA ASN A 56 5.25 -13.84 -18.98
C ASN A 56 6.61 -14.61 -19.04
N ARG A 57 7.01 -15.38 -18.02
CA ARG A 57 8.19 -16.28 -18.16
C ARG A 57 8.00 -17.74 -17.73
N GLU A 58 6.98 -18.06 -16.94
CA GLU A 58 6.80 -19.44 -16.46
C GLU A 58 5.99 -20.36 -17.40
N GLY A 59 5.38 -19.83 -18.47
CA GLY A 59 4.55 -20.60 -19.40
C GLY A 59 5.29 -21.31 -20.55
N ALA A 60 6.60 -21.07 -20.73
CA ALA A 60 7.32 -21.47 -21.94
C ALA A 60 8.32 -22.63 -21.76
N ARG A 61 8.15 -23.49 -20.74
CA ARG A 61 9.00 -24.69 -20.61
C ARG A 61 8.28 -25.92 -20.08
N LYS A 62 7.19 -26.34 -20.73
CA LYS A 62 6.80 -27.76 -20.73
C LYS A 62 6.06 -28.16 -21.99
N GLY A 63 6.80 -28.19 -23.09
CA GLY A 63 6.35 -28.79 -24.35
C GLY A 63 7.45 -29.65 -24.95
N ARG A 64 7.49 -30.95 -24.58
CA ARG A 64 7.82 -32.05 -25.50
C ARG A 64 7.80 -33.43 -24.83
N ARG A 65 7.06 -34.34 -25.50
CA ARG A 65 7.17 -35.82 -25.55
C ARG A 65 6.72 -36.58 -24.30
N GLU A 66 5.96 -37.67 -24.35
CA GLU A 66 5.59 -38.69 -25.37
C GLU A 66 4.11 -39.10 -25.10
N GLY A 67 3.28 -39.51 -26.07
CA GLY A 67 3.35 -40.77 -26.80
C GLY A 67 2.53 -41.86 -26.09
N GLY A 68 1.30 -42.13 -26.51
CA GLY A 68 0.49 -43.24 -25.99
C GLY A 68 -0.88 -43.36 -26.65
N ARG A 69 -1.00 -44.31 -27.58
CA ARG A 69 -2.26 -44.78 -28.20
C ARG A 69 -3.08 -45.57 -27.16
N GLY A 70 -4.40 -45.46 -27.22
CA GLY A 70 -5.35 -46.31 -26.50
C GLY A 70 -6.78 -46.01 -26.96
N ASP A 71 -7.53 -47.05 -27.25
CA ASP A 71 -8.71 -47.12 -28.13
C ASP A 71 -10.06 -46.97 -27.38
N ALA A 72 -11.10 -46.72 -28.19
CA ALA A 72 -12.50 -47.13 -28.06
C ALA A 72 -13.45 -46.48 -27.02
N GLY A 73 -14.50 -45.85 -27.56
CA GLY A 73 -15.88 -46.33 -27.34
C GLY A 73 -16.86 -45.41 -26.60
N GLY A 74 -17.87 -44.90 -27.31
CA GLY A 74 -19.22 -44.72 -26.75
C GLY A 74 -19.91 -43.36 -26.90
N GLY A 75 -20.81 -43.26 -27.90
CA GLY A 75 -22.21 -42.84 -27.64
C GLY A 75 -22.59 -41.35 -27.64
N CYS A 76 -23.04 -40.88 -28.81
CA CYS A 76 -24.23 -40.04 -29.08
C CYS A 76 -24.88 -39.15 -28.00
N GLY A 77 -25.12 -37.88 -28.35
CA GLY A 77 -26.14 -37.06 -27.70
C GLY A 77 -26.13 -35.56 -28.07
N VAL A 78 -26.32 -35.22 -29.35
CA VAL A 78 -26.78 -33.87 -29.73
C VAL A 78 -28.30 -33.90 -29.69
N LEU A 79 -28.95 -33.05 -28.89
CA LEU A 79 -30.21 -32.38 -29.25
C LEU A 79 -30.53 -31.28 -28.21
N ALA A 80 -30.66 -30.07 -28.73
CA ALA A 80 -31.02 -28.85 -28.04
C ALA A 80 -32.50 -28.85 -27.65
N TYR A 81 -32.84 -28.27 -26.50
CA TYR A 81 -34.14 -27.63 -26.31
C TYR A 81 -33.98 -26.31 -25.55
N LEU A 82 -34.39 -25.26 -26.26
CA LEU A 82 -34.58 -23.89 -25.79
C LEU A 82 -35.75 -23.85 -24.80
N HIS A 83 -35.52 -23.35 -23.59
CA HIS A 83 -36.55 -22.58 -22.87
C HIS A 83 -35.91 -21.42 -22.12
N LEU A 84 -36.07 -20.26 -22.74
CA LEU A 84 -35.75 -18.94 -22.24
C LEU A 84 -36.78 -18.52 -21.18
N SER A 85 -36.32 -17.69 -20.25
CA SER A 85 -37.05 -16.66 -19.51
C SER A 85 -38.12 -17.09 -18.49
N ALA A 86 -37.83 -16.90 -17.20
CA ALA A 86 -38.47 -15.85 -16.38
C ALA A 86 -38.14 -16.02 -14.88
N LEU A 87 -36.94 -15.63 -14.46
CA LEU A 87 -36.66 -15.26 -13.06
C LEU A 87 -35.40 -14.40 -12.92
N LEU A 88 -35.19 -13.49 -13.89
CA LEU A 88 -34.08 -12.52 -13.93
C LEU A 88 -34.51 -11.06 -13.70
N LEU A 89 -35.68 -10.79 -13.11
CA LEU A 89 -36.18 -9.42 -12.98
C LEU A 89 -36.64 -9.05 -11.56
N VAL A 90 -35.77 -9.26 -10.56
CA VAL A 90 -35.74 -8.39 -9.35
C VAL A 90 -34.29 -8.01 -8.99
N PHE A 91 -33.43 -7.82 -10.01
CA PHE A 91 -32.05 -7.36 -9.85
C PHE A 91 -31.78 -6.06 -10.64
N HIS A 92 -32.80 -5.19 -10.76
CA HIS A 92 -32.70 -4.01 -11.64
C HIS A 92 -32.99 -2.65 -11.00
N SER A 93 -32.84 -2.48 -9.68
CA SER A 93 -32.99 -1.14 -9.06
C SER A 93 -32.01 -0.79 -7.94
N LEU A 94 -30.80 -1.33 -7.93
CA LEU A 94 -29.67 -0.65 -7.29
C LEU A 94 -28.40 -0.93 -8.09
N PRO A 95 -27.67 0.10 -8.56
CA PRO A 95 -26.39 -0.14 -9.19
C PRO A 95 -25.43 -0.76 -8.16
N PRO A 96 -24.70 -1.83 -8.50
CA PRO A 96 -23.56 -2.26 -7.70
C PRO A 96 -22.41 -1.30 -8.03
N PHE A 97 -22.50 -0.05 -7.57
CA PHE A 97 -21.33 0.81 -7.46
C PHE A 97 -20.64 0.49 -6.12
N LEU A 98 -20.22 -0.77 -5.96
CA LEU A 98 -19.00 -0.99 -5.24
C LEU A 98 -17.92 -0.52 -6.22
N PRO A 99 -17.19 0.58 -5.97
CA PRO A 99 -16.12 0.97 -6.86
C PRO A 99 -15.19 -0.23 -7.02
N PRO A 100 -14.58 -0.46 -8.20
CA PRO A 100 -13.44 -1.37 -8.28
C PRO A 100 -12.52 -0.95 -7.12
N SER A 101 -12.17 -1.89 -6.24
CA SER A 101 -11.24 -1.61 -5.14
C SER A 101 -10.07 -0.89 -5.77
N LEU A 102 -9.98 0.42 -5.54
CA LEU A 102 -8.91 1.24 -6.08
C LEU A 102 -7.67 0.52 -5.57
N PRO A 103 -6.82 -0.06 -6.44
CA PRO A 103 -5.65 -0.77 -5.96
C PRO A 103 -4.94 0.25 -5.11
N ALA A 104 -4.84 0.02 -3.80
CA ALA A 104 -4.22 0.98 -2.91
C ALA A 104 -2.77 1.05 -3.37
N SER A 105 -2.47 1.96 -4.29
CA SER A 105 -1.25 1.93 -5.11
C SER A 105 -0.07 1.67 -4.20
N ASP A 106 0.80 0.71 -4.56
CA ASP A 106 1.73 0.05 -3.64
C ASP A 106 2.51 1.02 -2.74
N TYR A 107 2.80 2.24 -3.23
CA TYR A 107 3.41 3.31 -2.42
C TYR A 107 2.64 3.65 -1.13
N SER A 108 1.31 3.65 -1.16
CA SER A 108 0.46 4.01 -0.02
C SER A 108 0.54 2.96 1.08
N LEU A 109 0.68 1.69 0.69
CA LEU A 109 0.84 0.56 1.60
C LEU A 109 2.24 0.54 2.21
N TRP A 110 3.27 0.78 1.41
CA TRP A 110 4.64 1.02 1.91
C TRP A 110 4.68 2.19 2.91
N ASN A 111 3.98 3.30 2.63
CA ASN A 111 3.90 4.42 3.55
C ASN A 111 3.14 4.10 4.84
N LYS A 112 2.11 3.25 4.79
CA LYS A 112 1.39 2.77 5.98
C LYS A 112 2.30 1.91 6.86
N LEU A 113 3.05 0.99 6.26
CA LEU A 113 4.05 0.19 6.97
C LEU A 113 5.11 1.08 7.64
N GLY A 114 5.66 2.05 6.92
CA GLY A 114 6.62 3.00 7.49
C GLY A 114 6.02 3.80 8.66
N ALA A 115 4.77 4.28 8.53
CA ALA A 115 4.09 5.02 9.58
C ALA A 115 3.86 4.16 10.83
N THR A 116 3.47 2.90 10.67
CA THR A 116 3.32 1.95 11.78
C THR A 116 4.64 1.73 12.51
N LEU A 117 5.73 1.50 11.78
CA LEU A 117 7.05 1.29 12.38
C LEU A 117 7.53 2.55 13.12
N ALA A 118 7.37 3.73 12.52
CA ALA A 118 7.74 5.00 13.14
C ALA A 118 6.92 5.27 14.42
N ASN A 119 5.61 5.01 14.41
CA ASN A 119 4.74 5.15 15.59
C ASN A 119 5.14 4.18 16.72
N SER A 120 5.70 3.02 16.37
CA SER A 120 6.27 2.05 17.30
C SER A 120 7.69 2.39 17.76
N GLN A 121 8.14 3.66 17.61
CA GLN A 121 9.51 4.11 17.93
C GLN A 121 10.63 3.45 17.11
N ARG A 122 10.29 2.72 16.03
CA ARG A 122 11.23 2.03 15.13
C ARG A 122 11.44 2.85 13.86
N SER A 123 11.87 4.10 14.05
CA SER A 123 12.02 5.06 12.95
C SER A 123 13.12 4.67 11.97
N ASP A 124 14.13 3.93 12.41
CA ASP A 124 15.18 3.33 11.59
C ASP A 124 14.63 2.24 10.65
N GLU A 125 13.78 1.36 11.16
CA GLU A 125 13.10 0.32 10.36
C GLU A 125 12.05 0.90 9.40
N ALA A 126 11.55 2.10 9.67
CA ALA A 126 10.57 2.78 8.82
C ALA A 126 11.19 3.35 7.53
N LEU A 127 12.47 3.74 7.54
CA LEU A 127 13.12 4.42 6.42
C LEU A 127 13.04 3.63 5.10
N PRO A 128 13.36 2.31 5.05
CA PRO A 128 13.26 1.55 3.82
C PRO A 128 11.85 1.53 3.23
N ALA A 129 10.82 1.48 4.07
CA ALA A 129 9.43 1.49 3.63
C ALA A 129 9.04 2.84 3.02
N TYR A 130 9.46 3.96 3.63
CA TYR A 130 9.23 5.28 3.05
C TYR A 130 10.01 5.51 1.76
N HIS A 131 11.27 5.10 1.69
CA HIS A 131 12.03 5.15 0.44
C HIS A 131 11.33 4.35 -0.65
N ARG A 132 10.81 3.15 -0.34
CA ARG A 132 10.06 2.37 -1.33
C ARG A 132 8.75 3.01 -1.77
N ALA A 133 8.05 3.67 -0.86
CA ALA A 133 6.90 4.50 -1.22
C ALA A 133 7.30 5.63 -2.18
N LEU A 134 8.41 6.31 -1.92
CA LEU A 134 8.89 7.44 -2.72
C LEU A 134 9.51 7.01 -4.06
N ASP A 135 10.10 5.82 -4.16
CA ASP A 135 10.54 5.23 -5.43
C ASP A 135 9.35 5.00 -6.36
N LEU A 136 8.25 4.48 -5.80
CA LEU A 136 7.01 4.22 -6.54
C LEU A 136 6.24 5.51 -6.86
N LYS A 137 6.29 6.50 -5.97
CA LYS A 137 5.67 7.81 -6.17
C LYS A 137 6.54 8.95 -5.65
N PRO A 138 7.48 9.46 -6.48
CA PRO A 138 8.40 10.52 -6.06
C PRO A 138 7.74 11.85 -5.68
N LYS A 139 6.53 12.11 -6.22
CA LYS A 139 5.72 13.31 -5.95
C LYS A 139 4.67 13.06 -4.86
N TYR A 140 5.01 12.30 -3.83
CA TYR A 140 4.11 12.02 -2.70
C TYR A 140 4.50 12.85 -1.46
N ALA A 141 3.90 14.04 -1.33
CA ALA A 141 4.24 14.99 -0.26
C ALA A 141 4.14 14.39 1.15
N ARG A 142 3.12 13.57 1.42
CA ARG A 142 2.97 12.87 2.72
C ARG A 142 4.09 11.86 2.98
N GLY A 143 4.59 11.18 1.94
CA GLY A 143 5.73 10.27 2.07
C GLY A 143 7.01 11.01 2.45
N TRP A 144 7.27 12.16 1.83
CA TRP A 144 8.40 13.02 2.20
C TRP A 144 8.27 13.57 3.62
N LEU A 145 7.08 14.02 4.03
CA LEU A 145 6.83 14.44 5.40
C LEU A 145 7.13 13.33 6.41
N ASN A 146 6.58 12.13 6.18
CA ASN A 146 6.76 10.99 7.07
C ASN A 146 8.23 10.53 7.14
N LEU A 147 8.94 10.53 6.01
CA LEU A 147 10.37 10.26 5.98
C LEU A 147 11.15 11.30 6.80
N GLY A 148 10.81 12.59 6.66
CA GLY A 148 11.42 13.67 7.44
C GLY A 148 11.20 13.52 8.95
N ILE A 149 10.00 13.13 9.36
CA ILE A 149 9.68 12.85 10.78
C ILE A 149 10.57 11.72 11.31
N SER A 150 10.71 10.63 10.56
CA SER A 150 11.58 9.52 10.98
C SER A 150 13.06 9.90 11.03
N HIS A 151 13.56 10.74 10.11
CA HIS A 151 14.91 11.29 10.23
C HIS A 151 15.07 12.16 11.49
N ALA A 152 14.11 13.03 11.78
CA ALA A 152 14.13 13.88 12.97
C ALA A 152 14.12 13.04 14.27
N ASN A 153 13.31 11.99 14.33
CA ASN A 153 13.27 11.04 15.46
C ASN A 153 14.62 10.35 15.69
N LEU A 154 15.42 10.18 14.63
CA LEU A 154 16.76 9.60 14.68
C LEU A 154 17.87 10.65 14.90
N GLY A 155 17.53 11.91 15.13
CA GLY A 155 18.49 13.02 15.27
C GLY A 155 19.17 13.43 13.96
N ARG A 156 18.69 12.93 12.81
CA ARG A 156 19.22 13.21 11.46
C ARG A 156 18.56 14.47 10.89
N TYR A 157 18.86 15.61 11.51
CA TYR A 157 18.13 16.85 11.29
C TYR A 157 18.33 17.44 9.89
N GLU A 158 19.52 17.31 9.29
CA GLU A 158 19.75 17.79 7.92
C GLU A 158 18.90 17.03 6.90
N GLU A 159 18.84 15.71 6.99
CA GLU A 159 18.02 14.88 6.13
C GLU A 159 16.52 15.14 6.36
N ALA A 160 16.12 15.38 7.61
CA ALA A 160 14.77 15.79 7.94
C ALA A 160 14.39 17.11 7.24
N ALA A 161 15.26 18.12 7.32
CA ALA A 161 15.05 19.41 6.66
C ALA A 161 14.89 19.27 5.14
N ARG A 162 15.75 18.48 4.48
CA ARG A 162 15.62 18.19 3.03
C ARG A 162 14.27 17.56 2.70
N CYS A 163 13.82 16.60 3.51
CA CYS A 163 12.53 15.93 3.33
C CYS A 163 11.37 16.90 3.49
N TYR A 164 11.37 17.74 4.52
CA TYR A 164 10.30 18.73 4.74
C TYR A 164 10.27 19.79 3.64
N LEU A 165 11.41 20.30 3.19
CA LEU A 165 11.50 21.24 2.06
C LEU A 165 11.01 20.61 0.76
N ARG A 166 11.28 19.32 0.54
CA ARG A 166 10.74 18.59 -0.60
C ARG A 166 9.22 18.42 -0.50
N ALA A 167 8.69 18.12 0.69
CA ALA A 167 7.26 18.01 0.93
C ALA A 167 6.53 19.35 0.71
N LEU A 168 7.10 20.47 1.19
CA LEU A 168 6.60 21.83 0.99
C LEU A 168 6.58 22.23 -0.49
N ARG A 169 7.65 21.93 -1.25
CA ARG A 169 7.68 22.16 -2.71
C ARG A 169 6.58 21.39 -3.46
N LEU A 170 6.17 20.23 -2.95
CA LEU A 170 5.08 19.44 -3.52
C LEU A 170 3.69 19.87 -3.04
N ASN A 171 3.59 20.46 -1.85
CA ASN A 171 2.35 20.96 -1.27
C ASN A 171 2.59 22.24 -0.45
N PRO A 172 2.62 23.41 -1.10
CA PRO A 172 2.91 24.69 -0.44
C PRO A 172 1.89 25.09 0.64
N GLU A 173 0.64 24.65 0.49
CA GLU A 173 -0.46 24.93 1.43
C GLU A 173 -0.33 24.16 2.76
N ALA A 174 0.63 23.24 2.87
CA ALA A 174 0.85 22.45 4.08
C ALA A 174 1.60 23.26 5.16
N GLY A 175 0.97 24.31 5.68
CA GLY A 175 1.59 25.26 6.62
C GLY A 175 2.19 24.60 7.88
N HIS A 176 1.63 23.47 8.33
CA HIS A 176 2.16 22.69 9.46
C HIS A 176 3.61 22.21 9.24
N MET A 177 4.07 22.04 7.99
CA MET A 177 5.44 21.65 7.65
C MET A 177 6.49 22.70 8.04
N TRP A 178 6.13 23.98 8.05
CA TRP A 178 7.00 25.05 8.56
C TRP A 178 7.28 24.90 10.06
N GLY A 179 6.32 24.36 10.81
CA GLY A 179 6.51 24.01 12.22
C GLY A 179 7.60 22.95 12.39
N TYR A 180 7.55 21.88 11.59
CA TYR A 180 8.58 20.84 11.61
C TYR A 180 9.97 21.40 11.24
N LEU A 181 10.08 22.23 10.19
CA LEU A 181 11.35 22.86 9.83
C LEU A 181 11.92 23.72 10.95
N ARG A 182 11.09 24.56 11.59
CA ARG A 182 11.55 25.40 12.70
C ARG A 182 12.06 24.57 13.87
N VAL A 183 11.39 23.47 14.21
CA VAL A 183 11.86 22.55 15.26
C VAL A 183 13.19 21.92 14.84
N THR A 184 13.30 21.43 13.61
CA THR A 184 14.53 20.84 13.07
C THR A 184 15.70 21.82 13.09
N PHE A 185 15.52 23.06 12.62
CA PHE A 185 16.57 24.07 12.66
C PHE A 185 16.93 24.50 14.08
N THR A 186 15.97 24.52 15.01
CA THR A 186 16.25 24.73 16.43
C THR A 186 17.12 23.61 17.00
N SER A 187 16.82 22.35 16.67
CA SER A 187 17.63 21.20 17.08
C SER A 187 19.04 21.19 16.47
N MET A 188 19.23 21.89 15.34
CA MET A 188 20.54 22.11 14.73
C MET A 188 21.25 23.37 15.26
N GLU A 189 20.63 24.11 16.19
CA GLU A 189 21.09 25.44 16.66
C GLU A 189 21.25 26.50 15.54
N ARG A 190 20.56 26.29 14.41
CA ARG A 190 20.57 27.18 13.24
C ARG A 190 19.44 28.21 13.32
N PHE A 191 19.56 29.15 14.25
CA PHE A 191 18.53 30.17 14.49
C PHE A 191 18.32 31.13 13.32
N ASP A 192 19.35 31.31 12.49
CA ASP A 192 19.26 32.04 11.22
C ASP A 192 18.23 31.40 10.28
N LEU A 193 18.23 30.06 10.17
CA LEU A 193 17.26 29.32 9.36
C LEU A 193 15.86 29.30 9.98
N VAL A 194 15.74 29.35 11.32
CA VAL A 194 14.46 29.48 12.01
C VAL A 194 13.76 30.80 11.63
N GLN A 195 14.50 31.91 11.60
CA GLN A 195 13.97 33.21 11.17
C GLN A 195 13.60 33.18 9.68
N LEU A 196 14.46 32.60 8.85
CA LEU A 196 14.22 32.45 7.41
C LEU A 196 12.94 31.64 7.12
N ALA A 197 12.66 30.60 7.91
CA ALA A 197 11.46 29.77 7.79
C ALA A 197 10.16 30.56 8.04
N GLY A 198 10.24 31.71 8.71
CA GLY A 198 9.09 32.63 8.88
C GLY A 198 8.61 33.26 7.57
N GLN A 199 9.45 33.28 6.52
CA GLN A 199 9.09 33.81 5.20
C GLN A 199 8.27 32.82 4.37
N GLN A 200 8.18 31.57 4.81
CA GLN A 200 7.41 30.50 4.17
C GLN A 200 7.73 30.28 2.68
N ASP A 201 8.99 30.49 2.29
CA ASP A 201 9.49 30.25 0.93
C ASP A 201 10.59 29.17 0.94
N PRO A 202 10.31 27.96 0.41
CA PRO A 202 11.30 26.87 0.38
C PRO A 202 12.51 27.16 -0.50
N SER A 203 12.41 28.08 -1.46
CA SER A 203 13.50 28.40 -2.39
C SER A 203 14.70 29.06 -1.70
N LEU A 204 14.45 29.71 -0.55
CA LEU A 204 15.47 30.34 0.29
C LEU A 204 16.47 29.33 0.88
N PHE A 205 16.14 28.05 0.86
CA PHE A 205 16.93 26.98 1.46
C PHE A 205 17.73 26.16 0.44
N GLU A 206 17.62 26.44 -0.86
CA GLU A 206 18.26 25.65 -1.92
C GLU A 206 19.79 25.67 -1.84
N ALA A 207 20.40 26.77 -1.36
CA ALA A 207 21.85 26.87 -1.20
C ALA A 207 22.40 25.85 -0.18
N GLU A 208 21.63 25.54 0.87
CA GLU A 208 22.03 24.61 1.92
C GLU A 208 21.49 23.20 1.70
N PHE A 209 20.27 23.07 1.17
CA PHE A 209 19.52 21.81 1.15
C PHE A 209 19.11 21.35 -0.26
N GLY A 210 19.61 21.99 -1.32
CA GLY A 210 19.23 21.72 -2.71
C GLY A 210 19.87 20.49 -3.37
N ARG A 211 20.66 19.69 -2.65
CA ARG A 211 21.30 18.47 -3.15
C ARG A 211 20.65 17.20 -2.61
#